data_AF-A0A4Q5YV33-F1
#
_entry.id   AF-A0A4Q5YV33-F1
#
_cell.length_a   1.000
_cell.length_b   1.000
_cell.length_c   1.000
_cell.angle_alpha   90.00
_cell.angle_beta   90.00
_cell.angle_gamma   90.00
#
_symmetry.space_group_name_H-M   'P 1'
#
loop_
_entity.id
_entity.type
_entity.pdbx_description
1 polymer ?
#
loop_
_entity_poly.entity_id
_entity_poly.type
_entity_poly.pdbx_seq_one_letter_code
_entity_poly.pdbx_strand_id
1 'polypeptide(L)'
;MGKEQLSKAEKALKEIQTRIGGCFGTADKIFASHALDEERAKKIRSLALKHQLPLKDVVAAANDWLVAQECTKEHTDEQMVEVREFFGKSYFGKQLV
;
A
#
# COMPACT_ATOMS: atom_id res chain seq x y z
N MET A 1 -18.12 -16.95 22.81
CA MET A 1 -17.24 -16.60 21.68
C MET A 1 -16.50 -15.31 22.02
N GLY A 2 -15.26 -15.40 22.49
CA GLY A 2 -14.43 -14.22 22.71
C GLY A 2 -14.09 -13.59 21.36
N LYS A 3 -14.33 -12.29 21.19
CA LYS A 3 -13.88 -11.56 20.00
C LYS A 3 -12.36 -11.52 20.05
N GLU A 4 -11.70 -12.15 19.08
CA GLU A 4 -10.26 -12.06 18.93
C GLU A 4 -9.88 -10.58 18.69
N GLN A 5 -9.08 -10.02 19.59
CA GLN A 5 -8.64 -8.64 19.48
C GLN A 5 -7.42 -8.57 18.57
N LEU A 6 -7.57 -7.98 17.39
CA LEU A 6 -6.46 -7.70 16.49
C LEU A 6 -5.39 -6.85 17.19
N SER A 7 -4.13 -7.21 16.99
CA SER A 7 -2.96 -6.45 17.37
C SER A 7 -2.94 -5.07 16.69
N LYS A 8 -2.10 -4.16 17.19
CA LYS A 8 -1.93 -2.83 16.57
C LYS A 8 -1.41 -2.91 15.14
N ALA A 9 -0.60 -3.92 14.82
CA ALA A 9 -0.06 -4.14 13.48
C ALA A 9 -1.16 -4.63 12.53
N GLU A 10 -1.95 -5.62 12.94
CA GLU A 10 -3.05 -6.15 12.13
C GLU A 10 -4.14 -5.10 11.87
N LYS A 11 -4.45 -4.25 12.87
CA LYS A 11 -5.35 -3.10 12.68
C LYS A 11 -4.82 -2.11 11.64
N ALA A 12 -3.53 -1.80 11.69
CA ALA A 12 -2.89 -0.91 10.73
C ALA A 12 -2.88 -1.52 9.32
N LEU A 13 -2.59 -2.82 9.18
CA LEU A 13 -2.64 -3.49 7.89
C LEU A 13 -4.05 -3.48 7.29
N LYS A 14 -5.08 -3.73 8.11
CA LYS A 14 -6.47 -3.67 7.68
C LYS A 14 -6.89 -2.26 7.24
N GLU A 15 -6.41 -1.24 7.96
CA GLU A 15 -6.61 0.15 7.55
C GLU A 15 -5.94 0.44 6.20
N ILE A 16 -4.70 -0.02 6.00
CA ILE A 16 -3.98 0.09 4.72
C ILE A 16 -4.79 -0.56 3.60
N GLN A 17 -5.22 -1.81 3.76
CA GLN A 17 -6.03 -2.53 2.78
C GLN A 17 -7.32 -1.78 2.41
N THR A 18 -7.93 -1.08 3.37
CA THR A 18 -9.15 -0.29 3.13
C THR A 18 -8.86 0.99 2.35
N ARG A 19 -7.67 1.58 2.54
CA ARG A 19 -7.29 2.87 1.97
C ARG A 19 -6.44 2.78 0.71
N ILE A 20 -5.91 1.59 0.38
CA ILE A 20 -4.92 1.40 -0.68
C ILE A 20 -5.43 1.83 -2.06
N GLY A 21 -6.72 1.60 -2.34
CA GLY A 21 -7.37 2.03 -3.58
C GLY A 21 -7.34 3.54 -3.81
N GLY A 22 -7.21 4.34 -2.75
CA GLY A 22 -7.06 5.79 -2.85
C GLY A 22 -5.71 6.24 -3.41
N CYS A 23 -4.74 5.33 -3.57
CA CYS A 23 -3.44 5.62 -4.19
C CYS A 23 -3.45 5.45 -5.71
N PHE A 24 -4.59 5.07 -6.29
CA PHE A 24 -4.74 4.83 -7.71
C PHE A 24 -5.79 5.78 -8.29
N GLY A 25 -5.62 6.16 -9.55
CA GLY A 25 -6.61 6.92 -10.28
C GLY A 25 -7.96 6.19 -10.33
N THR A 26 -9.06 6.92 -10.13
CA THR A 26 -10.40 6.32 -10.01
C THR A 26 -10.82 5.57 -11.27
N ALA A 27 -10.49 6.11 -12.45
CA ALA A 27 -10.92 5.60 -13.74
C ALA A 27 -9.91 4.61 -14.36
N ASP A 28 -8.63 4.97 -14.35
CA ASP A 28 -7.56 4.25 -15.04
C ASP A 28 -6.78 3.29 -14.12
N LYS A 29 -6.97 3.39 -12.80
CA LYS A 29 -6.27 2.60 -11.79
C LYS A 29 -4.74 2.77 -11.89
N ILE A 30 -4.27 3.92 -12.38
CA ILE A 30 -2.83 4.21 -12.45
C ILE A 30 -2.33 4.63 -11.07
N PHE A 31 -1.22 4.07 -10.63
CA PHE A 31 -0.65 4.36 -9.32
C PHE A 31 -0.09 5.78 -9.25
N ALA A 32 -0.46 6.53 -8.20
CA ALA A 32 0.06 7.86 -7.89
C ALA A 32 0.04 8.85 -9.07
N SER A 33 -0.95 8.74 -9.98
CA SER A 33 -1.03 9.57 -11.19
C SER A 33 -1.37 11.04 -10.90
N HIS A 34 -2.00 11.32 -9.76
CA HIS A 34 -2.30 12.68 -9.31
C HIS A 34 -1.63 12.99 -7.97
N ALA A 35 -1.41 14.27 -7.69
CA ALA A 35 -0.81 14.74 -6.44
C ALA A 35 -1.53 14.19 -5.19
N LEU A 36 -2.86 14.07 -5.22
CA LEU A 36 -3.64 13.51 -4.11
C LEU A 36 -3.42 12.01 -3.92
N ASP A 37 -3.23 11.26 -5.01
CA ASP A 37 -2.97 9.82 -4.98
C ASP A 37 -1.58 9.56 -4.41
N GLU A 38 -0.59 10.35 -4.84
CA GLU A 38 0.78 10.33 -4.31
C GLU A 38 0.81 10.69 -2.81
N GLU A 39 0.08 11.73 -2.39
CA GLU A 39 -0.04 12.07 -0.97
C GLU A 39 -0.62 10.93 -0.13
N ARG A 40 -1.63 10.23 -0.65
CA ARG A 40 -2.24 9.08 0.02
C ARG A 40 -1.24 7.92 0.09
N ALA A 41 -0.47 7.67 -0.97
CA ALA A 41 0.59 6.66 -0.95
C ALA A 41 1.66 6.98 0.12
N LYS A 42 2.09 8.24 0.24
CA LYS A 42 3.02 8.70 1.30
C LYS A 42 2.44 8.51 2.72
N LYS A 43 1.14 8.78 2.90
CA LYS A 43 0.43 8.57 4.18
C LYS A 43 0.36 7.08 4.53
N ILE A 44 0.06 6.20 3.57
CA ILE A 44 0.08 4.75 3.77
C ILE A 44 1.48 4.25 4.13
N ARG A 45 2.52 4.72 3.43
CA ARG A 45 3.91 4.37 3.74
C ARG A 45 4.28 4.78 5.16
N SER A 46 3.94 6.01 5.55
CA SER A 46 4.18 6.50 6.92
C SER A 46 3.44 5.68 7.98
N LEU A 47 2.20 5.27 7.70
CA LEU A 47 1.42 4.40 8.58
C LEU A 47 2.08 3.02 8.75
N ALA A 48 2.53 2.42 7.64
CA ALA A 48 3.24 1.15 7.68
C ALA A 48 4.52 1.24 8.53
N LEU A 49 5.35 2.25 8.29
CA LEU A 49 6.59 2.47 9.05
C LEU A 49 6.33 2.73 10.54
N LYS A 50 5.33 3.56 10.87
CA LYS A 50 4.93 3.85 12.26
C LYS A 50 4.54 2.58 13.03
N HIS A 51 3.91 1.63 12.35
CA HIS A 51 3.46 0.36 12.93
C HIS A 51 4.45 -0.78 12.70
N GLN A 52 5.65 -0.50 12.17
CA GLN A 52 6.69 -1.48 11.84
C GLN A 52 6.18 -2.61 10.93
N LEU A 53 5.23 -2.28 10.05
CA LEU A 53 4.71 -3.22 9.07
C LEU A 53 5.74 -3.44 7.96
N PRO A 54 5.98 -4.69 7.54
CA PRO A 54 6.76 -4.98 6.35
C PRO A 54 6.15 -4.28 5.13
N LEU A 55 6.94 -3.48 4.41
CA LEU A 55 6.43 -2.79 3.21
C LEU A 55 5.98 -3.77 2.11
N LYS A 56 6.50 -5.01 2.11
CA LYS A 56 6.00 -6.10 1.26
C LYS A 56 4.51 -6.40 1.49
N ASP A 57 3.98 -6.19 2.69
CA ASP A 57 2.56 -6.43 3.00
C ASP A 57 1.70 -5.30 2.42
N VAL A 58 2.25 -4.09 2.32
CA VAL A 58 1.63 -2.96 1.61
C VAL A 58 1.62 -3.21 0.10
N VAL A 59 2.73 -3.71 -0.45
CA VAL A 59 2.82 -4.12 -1.86
C VAL A 59 1.80 -5.22 -2.17
N ALA A 60 1.67 -6.22 -1.29
CA ALA A 60 0.66 -7.27 -1.44
C ALA A 60 -0.76 -6.68 -1.43
N ALA A 61 -1.07 -5.78 -0.49
CA ALA A 61 -2.38 -5.12 -0.43
C ALA A 61 -2.71 -4.32 -1.71
N ALA A 62 -1.72 -3.69 -2.33
CA ALA A 62 -1.88 -2.98 -3.60
C ALA A 62 -2.17 -3.94 -4.76
N ASN A 63 -1.44 -5.05 -4.84
CA ASN A 63 -1.68 -6.10 -5.83
C ASN A 63 -3.09 -6.70 -5.69
N ASP A 64 -3.47 -7.08 -4.48
CA ASP A 64 -4.78 -7.66 -4.19
C ASP A 64 -5.91 -6.71 -4.59
N TRP A 65 -5.71 -5.40 -4.38
CA TRP A 65 -6.67 -4.40 -4.81
C TRP A 65 -6.78 -4.32 -6.34
N LEU A 66 -5.68 -4.26 -7.08
CA LEU A 66 -5.71 -4.23 -8.55
C LEU A 66 -6.38 -5.46 -9.15
N VAL A 67 -6.09 -6.65 -8.59
CA VAL A 67 -6.76 -7.91 -8.96
C VAL A 67 -8.26 -7.83 -8.66
N ALA A 68 -8.66 -7.30 -7.50
CA ALA A 68 -10.06 -7.11 -7.15
C ALA A 68 -10.78 -6.03 -7.98
N GLN A 69 -10.05 -5.18 -8.70
CA GLN A 69 -10.60 -4.23 -9.68
C GLN A 69 -10.72 -4.84 -11.08
N GLU A 70 -10.46 -6.14 -11.24
CA GLU A 70 -10.53 -6.85 -12.53
C GLU A 70 -9.63 -6.23 -13.60
N CYS A 71 -8.51 -5.62 -13.18
CA CYS A 71 -7.50 -5.10 -14.10
C CYS A 71 -6.88 -6.24 -14.92
N THR A 72 -6.46 -5.96 -16.16
CA THR A 72 -5.70 -6.94 -16.94
C THR A 72 -4.39 -7.27 -16.26
N LYS A 73 -3.83 -8.44 -16.59
CA LYS A 73 -2.54 -8.84 -16.04
C LYS A 73 -1.44 -7.84 -16.45
N GLU A 74 -1.47 -7.38 -17.69
CA GLU A 74 -0.50 -6.43 -18.24
C GLU A 74 -0.55 -5.10 -17.48
N HIS A 75 -1.75 -4.55 -17.28
CA HIS A 75 -1.94 -3.32 -16.52
C HIS A 75 -1.50 -3.50 -15.06
N THR A 76 -1.88 -4.61 -14.44
CA THR A 76 -1.49 -4.92 -13.06
C THR A 76 0.03 -5.00 -12.93
N ASP A 77 0.72 -5.69 -13.84
CA ASP A 77 2.17 -5.83 -13.82
C ASP A 77 2.86 -4.47 -13.97
N GLU A 78 2.38 -3.62 -14.88
CA GLU A 78 2.88 -2.25 -15.08
C GLU A 78 2.72 -1.40 -13.80
N GLN A 79 1.53 -1.34 -13.23
CA GLN A 79 1.31 -0.55 -12.00
C GLN A 79 2.09 -1.12 -10.81
N MET A 80 2.28 -2.44 -10.76
CA MET A 80 3.05 -3.07 -9.71
C MET A 80 4.55 -2.83 -9.81
N VAL A 81 5.09 -2.35 -10.94
CA VAL A 81 6.47 -1.83 -11.00
C VAL A 81 6.57 -0.58 -10.13
N GLU A 82 5.73 0.43 -10.40
CA GLU A 82 5.72 1.70 -9.66
C GLU A 82 5.44 1.51 -8.16
N VAL A 83 4.48 0.65 -7.82
CA VAL A 83 4.18 0.30 -6.42
C VAL A 83 5.41 -0.30 -5.73
N ARG A 84 6.13 -1.22 -6.40
CA ARG A 84 7.34 -1.83 -5.84
C ARG A 84 8.48 -0.83 -5.76
N GLU A 85 8.61 0.11 -6.69
CA GLU A 85 9.61 1.17 -6.58
C GLU A 85 9.34 2.09 -5.38
N PHE A 86 8.07 2.43 -5.16
CA PHE A 86 7.66 3.35 -4.10
C PHE A 86 7.73 2.71 -2.69
N PHE A 87 7.19 1.49 -2.54
CA PHE A 87 7.14 0.79 -1.25
C PHE A 87 8.29 -0.19 -1.04
N GLY A 88 8.90 -0.73 -2.10
CA GLY A 88 9.98 -1.71 -2.01
C GLY A 88 11.36 -1.11 -1.72
N LYS A 89 11.55 0.21 -1.93
CA LYS A 89 12.74 0.91 -1.45
C LYS A 89 12.69 1.03 0.07
N SER A 90 13.31 0.06 0.76
CA SER A 90 13.72 0.20 2.15
C SER A 90 14.66 1.39 2.27
N TYR A 91 14.22 2.46 2.93
CA TYR A 91 15.16 3.43 3.48
C TYR A 91 15.84 2.80 4.70
N PHE A 92 16.86 1.97 4.48
CA PHE A 92 17.91 1.74 5.49
C PHE A 92 18.86 2.97 5.45
N GLY A 93 18.29 4.14 5.71
CA GLY A 93 18.93 5.43 5.50
C GLY A 93 18.60 6.40 6.62
N LYS A 94 18.65 5.92 7.87
CA LYS A 94 19.18 6.60 9.05
C LYS A 94 18.95 5.70 10.26
N GLN A 95 20.07 5.22 10.77
CA GLN A 95 20.22 4.88 12.17
C GLN A 95 19.65 6.03 13.00
N LEU A 96 18.58 5.75 13.76
CA LEU A 96 18.27 6.56 14.93
C LEU A 96 19.37 6.23 15.94
N VAL A 97 20.44 7.04 15.91
CA VAL A 97 21.25 7.33 17.10
C VAL A 97 20.42 8.14 18.08
#